data_AF-A0A1I1L6H7-F1
#
_entry.id   AF-A0A1I1L6H7-F1
#
_cell.length_a   1.000
_cell.length_b   1.000
_cell.length_c   1.000
_cell.angle_alpha   90.00
_cell.angle_beta   90.00
_cell.angle_gamma   90.00
#
_symmetry.space_group_name_H-M   'P 1'
#
loop_
_entity.id
_entity.type
_entity.pdbx_description
1 polymer ?
#
loop_
_entity_poly.entity_id
_entity_poly.type
_entity_poly.pdbx_seq_one_letter_code
_entity_poly.pdbx_strand_id
1 'polypeptide(L)'
;MSIQDYFIMGSEPLPDLSVDDIRKWLSEHTDKQSIIDAYAAVHNKAWWIEDNEYDYEEGTTAYTYACEQTDAWFALMDELQEIIFSYLRDEGITIPEKGYISVLAPFMEQHGYFDGNGWWVKKK
;
A
#
# COMPACT_ATOMS: atom_id res chain seq x y z
N MET A 1 -8.95 5.35 29.89
CA MET A 1 -8.64 4.47 28.74
C MET A 1 -9.74 4.67 27.73
N SER A 2 -9.48 5.49 26.70
CA SER A 2 -10.46 5.71 25.64
C SER A 2 -10.33 4.56 24.64
N ILE A 3 -11.45 3.96 24.27
CA ILE A 3 -11.57 2.82 23.33
C ILE A 3 -11.34 3.26 21.87
N GLN A 4 -10.86 4.48 21.61
CA GLN A 4 -10.81 5.05 20.26
C GLN A 4 -9.67 4.55 19.36
N ASP A 5 -8.73 3.75 19.87
CA ASP A 5 -7.49 3.41 19.13
C ASP A 5 -7.39 1.95 18.65
N TYR A 6 -8.50 1.21 18.54
CA TYR A 6 -8.52 -0.15 17.97
C TYR A 6 -9.46 -0.31 16.77
N PHE A 7 -9.39 0.60 15.80
CA PHE A 7 -9.93 0.32 14.46
C PHE A 7 -8.76 0.14 13.49
N ILE A 8 -8.06 -0.99 13.63
CA ILE A 8 -7.16 -1.48 12.58
C ILE A 8 -8.10 -2.06 11.51
N MET A 9 -8.26 -1.31 10.42
CA MET A 9 -9.07 -1.60 9.21
C MET A 9 -10.25 -2.58 9.37
N GLY A 10 -11.43 -2.05 9.71
CA GLY A 10 -12.66 -2.85 9.80
C GLY A 10 -13.31 -3.24 8.46
N SER A 11 -12.68 -2.91 7.33
CA SER A 11 -13.19 -3.16 5.98
C SER A 11 -12.07 -3.23 4.96
N GLU A 12 -12.29 -4.01 3.89
CA GLU A 12 -11.39 -4.13 2.75
C GLU A 12 -11.05 -2.75 2.13
N PRO A 13 -9.76 -2.45 1.91
CA PRO A 13 -9.33 -1.29 1.12
C PRO A 13 -9.72 -1.45 -0.35
N LEU A 14 -10.11 -0.36 -1.01
CA LEU A 14 -10.39 -0.36 -2.46
C LEU A 14 -11.32 -1.54 -2.87
N PRO A 15 -12.51 -1.65 -2.26
CA PRO A 15 -13.42 -2.73 -2.60
C PRO A 15 -13.81 -2.62 -4.08
N ASP A 16 -13.91 -3.77 -4.75
CA ASP A 16 -14.31 -3.91 -6.16
C ASP A 16 -13.38 -3.25 -7.20
N LEU A 17 -12.23 -2.70 -6.80
CA LEU A 17 -11.25 -2.14 -7.74
C LEU A 17 -10.19 -3.17 -8.10
N SER A 18 -9.77 -3.16 -9.36
CA SER A 18 -8.63 -3.93 -9.87
C SER A 18 -7.36 -3.06 -9.95
N VAL A 19 -6.20 -3.70 -10.13
CA VAL A 19 -4.93 -3.01 -10.42
C VAL A 19 -5.05 -2.10 -11.66
N ASP A 20 -5.78 -2.54 -12.69
CA ASP A 20 -5.99 -1.76 -13.90
C ASP A 20 -6.83 -0.49 -13.67
N ASP A 21 -7.82 -0.56 -12.77
CA ASP A 21 -8.61 0.61 -12.38
C ASP A 21 -7.72 1.66 -11.69
N ILE A 22 -6.82 1.21 -10.82
CA ILE A 22 -5.86 2.10 -10.15
C ILE A 22 -4.85 2.68 -11.15
N ARG A 23 -4.31 1.87 -12.07
CA ARG A 23 -3.42 2.34 -13.14
C ARG A 23 -4.09 3.39 -14.02
N LYS A 24 -5.37 3.17 -14.36
CA LYS A 24 -6.16 4.14 -15.12
C LYS A 24 -6.33 5.44 -14.34
N TRP A 25 -6.66 5.38 -13.05
CA TRP A 25 -6.77 6.56 -12.19
C TRP A 25 -5.45 7.33 -12.09
N LEU A 26 -4.32 6.63 -11.91
CA LEU A 26 -2.97 7.21 -11.86
C LEU A 26 -2.54 7.88 -13.16
N SER A 27 -3.07 7.45 -14.32
CA SER A 27 -2.80 8.11 -15.60
C SER A 27 -3.34 9.56 -15.66
N GLU A 28 -4.32 9.87 -14.82
CA GLU A 28 -4.96 11.19 -14.72
C GLU A 28 -4.49 11.98 -13.48
N HIS A 29 -3.92 11.30 -12.47
CA HIS A 29 -3.56 11.86 -11.17
C HIS A 29 -2.09 11.61 -10.84
N THR A 30 -1.22 12.45 -11.40
CA THR A 30 0.24 12.29 -11.33
C THR A 30 0.92 13.24 -10.35
N ASP A 31 0.15 14.02 -9.59
CA ASP A 31 0.72 14.86 -8.54
C ASP A 31 1.23 14.04 -7.35
N LYS A 32 2.19 14.60 -6.60
CA LYS A 32 2.87 13.93 -5.49
C LYS A 32 1.88 13.38 -4.45
N GLN A 33 0.84 14.15 -4.08
CA GLN A 33 -0.09 13.71 -3.04
C GLN A 33 -0.98 12.57 -3.53
N SER A 34 -1.46 12.63 -4.77
CA SER A 34 -2.23 11.54 -5.39
C SER A 34 -1.45 10.22 -5.41
N ILE A 35 -0.14 10.26 -5.69
CA ILE A 35 0.73 9.09 -5.68
C ILE A 35 0.89 8.52 -4.26
N ILE A 36 1.03 9.39 -3.26
CA ILE A 36 1.14 8.98 -1.84
C ILE A 36 -0.16 8.37 -1.34
N ASP A 37 -1.30 8.99 -1.66
CA ASP A 37 -2.62 8.48 -1.31
C ASP A 37 -2.89 7.12 -1.97
N ALA A 38 -2.50 6.97 -3.25
CA ALA A 38 -2.57 5.70 -3.96
C ALA A 38 -1.65 4.64 -3.35
N TYR A 39 -0.40 4.97 -3.01
CA TYR A 39 0.52 4.06 -2.36
C TYR A 39 -0.06 3.53 -1.04
N ALA A 40 -0.58 4.41 -0.19
CA ALA A 40 -1.19 3.99 1.08
C ALA A 40 -2.35 3.00 0.88
N ALA A 41 -3.22 3.28 -0.10
CA ALA A 41 -4.36 2.43 -0.39
C ALA A 41 -3.96 1.08 -1.03
N VAL A 42 -3.02 1.09 -1.99
CA VAL A 42 -2.48 -0.09 -2.66
C VAL A 42 -1.71 -0.96 -1.68
N HIS A 43 -0.85 -0.38 -0.83
CA HIS A 43 -0.13 -1.10 0.22
C HIS A 43 -1.12 -1.84 1.14
N ASN A 44 -2.13 -1.12 1.64
CA ASN A 44 -3.14 -1.74 2.49
C ASN A 44 -3.95 -2.80 1.72
N LYS A 45 -4.21 -2.64 0.42
CA LYS A 45 -4.88 -3.68 -0.37
C LYS A 45 -4.01 -4.92 -0.54
N ALA A 46 -2.74 -4.76 -0.89
CA ALA A 46 -1.80 -5.85 -1.13
C ALA A 46 -1.68 -6.76 0.10
N TRP A 47 -1.43 -6.16 1.27
CA TRP A 47 -1.36 -6.92 2.54
C TRP A 47 -2.71 -7.47 3.00
N TRP A 48 -3.83 -6.86 2.61
CA TRP A 48 -5.15 -7.41 2.91
C TRP A 48 -5.44 -8.69 2.10
N ILE A 49 -5.05 -8.72 0.82
CA ILE A 49 -5.37 -9.86 -0.06
C ILE A 49 -4.33 -10.96 -0.02
N GLU A 50 -3.11 -10.70 0.45
CA GLU A 50 -2.07 -11.72 0.62
C GLU A 50 -2.58 -12.87 1.50
N ASP A 51 -3.33 -12.54 2.56
CA ASP A 51 -3.97 -13.52 3.43
C ASP A 51 -4.94 -14.46 2.67
N ASN A 52 -5.54 -14.03 1.54
CA ASN A 52 -6.48 -14.87 0.78
C ASN A 52 -5.81 -16.09 0.16
N GLU A 53 -4.49 -16.08 -0.07
CA GLU A 53 -3.80 -17.24 -0.64
C GLU A 53 -3.93 -18.48 0.27
N TYR A 54 -3.97 -18.26 1.58
CA TYR A 54 -4.11 -19.32 2.58
C TYR A 54 -5.54 -19.89 2.66
N ASP A 55 -6.52 -19.24 2.03
CA ASP A 55 -7.91 -19.72 1.99
C ASP A 55 -8.14 -20.82 0.95
N TYR A 56 -7.18 -21.04 0.05
CA TYR A 56 -7.31 -21.99 -1.06
C TYR A 56 -6.23 -23.06 -1.03
N GLU A 57 -6.60 -24.28 -1.43
CA GLU A 57 -5.64 -25.38 -1.54
C GLU A 57 -4.69 -25.14 -2.72
N GLU A 58 -3.39 -25.30 -2.48
CA GLU A 58 -2.34 -25.18 -3.49
C GLU A 58 -2.62 -26.08 -4.71
N GLY A 59 -2.42 -25.54 -5.91
CA GLY A 59 -2.68 -26.24 -7.17
C GLY A 59 -4.12 -26.20 -7.66
N THR A 60 -5.04 -25.56 -6.92
CA THR A 60 -6.37 -25.24 -7.42
C THR A 60 -6.36 -23.98 -8.28
N THR A 61 -7.34 -23.85 -9.19
CA THR A 61 -7.51 -22.62 -9.98
C THR A 61 -7.80 -21.40 -9.12
N ALA A 62 -8.44 -21.60 -7.96
CA ALA A 62 -8.72 -20.53 -7.00
C ALA A 62 -7.45 -20.04 -6.33
N TYR A 63 -6.56 -20.96 -5.91
CA TYR A 63 -5.24 -20.61 -5.39
C TYR A 63 -4.40 -19.86 -6.43
N THR A 64 -4.32 -20.37 -7.67
CA THR A 64 -3.58 -19.67 -8.75
C THR A 64 -4.12 -18.26 -8.97
N TYR A 65 -5.44 -18.10 -9.00
CA TYR A 65 -6.05 -16.78 -9.13
C TYR A 65 -5.71 -15.86 -7.94
N ALA A 66 -5.74 -16.37 -6.70
CA ALA A 66 -5.37 -15.60 -5.52
C ALA A 66 -3.91 -15.10 -5.61
N CYS A 67 -2.96 -15.98 -5.93
CA CYS A 67 -1.56 -15.60 -6.12
C CYS A 67 -1.39 -14.56 -7.24
N GLU A 68 -2.07 -14.74 -8.39
CA GLU A 68 -2.02 -13.77 -9.49
C GLU A 68 -2.53 -12.38 -9.07
N GLN A 69 -3.56 -12.32 -8.23
CA GLN A 69 -4.05 -11.05 -7.69
C GLN A 69 -3.02 -10.45 -6.72
N THR A 70 -2.52 -11.21 -5.75
CA THR A 70 -1.52 -10.75 -4.80
C THR A 70 -0.28 -10.20 -5.51
N ASP A 71 0.29 -10.96 -6.44
CA ASP A 71 1.45 -10.56 -7.24
C ASP A 71 1.20 -9.23 -7.97
N ALA A 72 0.01 -9.07 -8.58
CA ALA A 72 -0.33 -7.85 -9.30
C ALA A 72 -0.42 -6.61 -8.38
N TRP A 73 -0.98 -6.77 -7.17
CA TRP A 73 -1.08 -5.69 -6.20
C TRP A 73 0.27 -5.34 -5.58
N PHE A 74 1.11 -6.32 -5.25
CA PHE A 74 2.48 -6.07 -4.79
C PHE A 74 3.34 -5.42 -5.86
N ALA A 75 3.20 -5.82 -7.13
CA ALA A 75 3.91 -5.16 -8.23
C ALA A 75 3.55 -3.67 -8.34
N LEU A 76 2.25 -3.33 -8.24
CA LEU A 76 1.83 -1.92 -8.23
C LEU A 76 2.31 -1.18 -6.97
N MET A 77 2.32 -1.84 -5.81
CA MET A 77 2.86 -1.29 -4.57
C MET A 77 4.33 -0.92 -4.72
N ASP A 78 5.15 -1.81 -5.29
CA ASP A 78 6.58 -1.61 -5.51
C ASP A 78 6.84 -0.46 -6.50
N GLU A 79 6.06 -0.37 -7.59
CA GLU A 79 6.13 0.74 -8.54
C GLU A 79 5.90 2.10 -7.83
N LEU A 80 4.84 2.20 -7.03
CA LEU A 80 4.51 3.41 -6.29
C LEU A 80 5.54 3.73 -5.20
N GLN A 81 6.05 2.71 -4.51
CA GLN A 81 7.09 2.85 -3.50
C GLN A 81 8.38 3.42 -4.10
N GLU A 82 8.79 2.95 -5.28
CA GLU A 82 9.99 3.45 -5.94
C GLU A 82 9.85 4.92 -6.36
N ILE A 83 8.65 5.33 -6.76
CA ILE A 83 8.35 6.75 -7.01
C ILE A 83 8.48 7.56 -5.71
N ILE A 84 7.94 7.10 -4.59
CA ILE A 84 8.11 7.76 -3.29
C ILE A 84 9.59 7.84 -2.90
N PHE A 85 10.34 6.77 -3.10
CA PHE A 85 11.79 6.75 -2.84
C PHE A 85 12.55 7.69 -3.76
N SER A 86 12.08 7.95 -4.98
CA SER A 86 12.64 9.00 -5.84
C SER A 86 12.48 10.38 -5.21
N TYR A 87 11.31 10.70 -4.63
CA TYR A 87 11.08 11.98 -3.94
C TYR A 87 12.02 12.15 -2.74
N LEU A 88 12.18 11.08 -1.94
CA LEU A 88 13.12 11.08 -0.82
C LEU A 88 14.56 11.31 -1.26
N ARG A 89 14.99 10.66 -2.36
CA ARG A 89 16.34 10.85 -2.91
C ARG A 89 16.54 12.27 -3.46
N ASP A 90 15.52 12.88 -4.07
CA ASP A 90 15.55 14.27 -4.51
C ASP A 90 15.68 15.25 -3.32
N GLU A 91 15.17 14.87 -2.15
CA GLU A 91 15.34 15.59 -0.87
C GLU A 91 16.68 15.29 -0.18
N GLY A 92 17.56 14.49 -0.80
CA GLY A 92 18.88 14.13 -0.28
C GLY A 92 18.87 13.02 0.76
N ILE A 93 17.77 12.27 0.87
CA ILE A 93 17.63 11.15 1.82
C ILE A 93 18.09 9.85 1.17
N THR A 94 19.03 9.16 1.83
CA THR A 94 19.48 7.83 1.41
C THR A 94 18.49 6.77 1.88
N ILE A 95 18.01 5.94 0.95
CA ILE A 95 17.14 4.80 1.26
C ILE A 95 18.02 3.64 1.76
N PRO A 96 17.80 3.13 2.99
CA PRO A 96 18.55 1.97 3.47
C PRO A 96 18.02 0.68 2.84
N GLU A 97 18.92 -0.25 2.50
CA GLU A 97 18.57 -1.57 1.92
C GLU A 97 17.65 -2.40 2.83
N LYS A 98 17.79 -2.23 4.15
CA LYS A 98 16.94 -2.84 5.17
C LYS A 98 16.43 -1.78 6.12
N GLY A 99 15.18 -1.91 6.54
CA GLY A 99 14.56 -0.94 7.45
C GLY A 99 14.25 0.40 6.77
N TYR A 100 13.89 0.38 5.48
CA TYR A 100 13.43 1.58 4.74
C TYR A 100 12.24 2.26 5.42
N ILE A 101 11.49 1.56 6.26
CA ILE A 101 10.41 2.13 7.07
C ILE A 101 10.88 3.33 7.93
N SER A 102 12.15 3.35 8.32
CA SER A 102 12.75 4.47 9.08
C SER A 102 12.78 5.80 8.32
N VAL A 103 12.73 5.77 6.99
CA VAL A 103 12.64 6.97 6.14
C VAL A 103 11.26 7.13 5.51
N LEU A 104 10.57 6.02 5.24
CA LEU A 104 9.22 6.03 4.68
C LEU A 104 8.17 6.53 5.67
N ALA A 105 8.18 6.06 6.92
CA ALA A 105 7.16 6.47 7.91
C ALA A 105 7.18 7.98 8.19
N PRO A 106 8.33 8.63 8.43
CA PRO A 106 8.38 10.09 8.55
C PRO A 106 7.87 10.82 7.30
N PHE A 107 8.15 10.30 6.10
CA PHE A 107 7.67 10.87 4.84
C PHE A 107 6.15 10.79 4.72
N MET A 108 5.57 9.61 4.97
CA MET A 108 4.11 9.41 5.01
C MET A 108 3.46 10.29 6.07
N GLU A 109 4.13 10.48 7.22
CA GLU A 109 3.65 11.35 8.29
C GLU A 109 3.52 12.82 7.91
N GLN A 110 4.48 13.34 7.15
CA GLN A 110 4.45 14.70 6.60
C GLN A 110 3.31 14.89 5.60
N HIS A 111 2.86 13.82 4.96
CA HIS A 111 1.80 13.81 3.96
C HIS A 111 0.45 13.31 4.50
N GLY A 112 0.26 13.38 5.83
CA GLY A 112 -1.04 13.16 6.44
C GLY A 112 -1.37 11.71 6.76
N TYR A 113 -0.39 10.81 6.84
CA TYR A 113 -0.59 9.42 7.26
C TYR A 113 0.11 9.13 8.59
N PHE A 114 -0.18 7.99 9.23
CA PHE A 114 0.66 7.43 10.28
C PHE A 114 0.69 5.89 10.15
N ASP A 115 1.72 5.27 10.71
CA ASP A 115 1.82 3.82 10.77
C ASP A 115 0.93 3.26 11.89
N GLY A 116 -0.18 2.64 11.50
CA GLY A 116 -1.12 1.93 12.35
C GLY A 116 -0.71 0.49 12.67
N ASN A 117 0.59 0.25 12.87
CA ASN A 117 1.21 -1.06 13.10
C ASN A 117 1.12 -1.99 11.88
N GLY A 118 1.69 -1.54 10.76
CA GLY A 118 1.71 -2.24 9.48
C GLY A 118 0.67 -1.74 8.47
N TRP A 119 -0.13 -0.74 8.83
CA TRP A 119 -1.19 -0.18 7.98
C TRP A 119 -1.07 1.33 7.89
N TRP A 120 -1.16 1.88 6.69
CA TRP A 120 -1.19 3.35 6.52
C TRP A 120 -2.56 3.89 6.87
N VAL A 121 -2.64 4.73 7.91
CA VAL A 121 -3.90 5.34 8.36
C VAL A 121 -3.86 6.85 8.11
N LYS A 122 -4.89 7.36 7.43
CA LYS A 122 -5.00 8.80 7.13
C LYS A 122 -5.32 9.58 8.42
N LYS A 123 -4.54 10.62 8.69
CA LYS A 123 -4.78 11.59 9.77
C LYS A 123 -6.06 12.38 9.45
N LYS A 124 -6.84 12.66 10.49
CA LYS A 124 -8.06 13.49 10.41
C LYS A 124 -7.72 14.97 10.44
#